data_AF-A0A7H4M9M1-F1
#
_entry.id   AF-A0A7H4M9M1-F1
#
_cell.length_a   1.000
_cell.length_b   1.000
_cell.length_c   1.000
_cell.angle_alpha   90.00
_cell.angle_beta   90.00
_cell.angle_gamma   90.00
#
_symmetry.space_group_name_H-M   'P 1'
#
loop_
_entity.id
_entity.type
_entity.pdbx_description
1 polymer ?
#
loop_
_entity_poly.entity_id
_entity_poly.type
_entity_poly.pdbx_seq_one_letter_code
_entity_poly.pdbx_strand_id
1 'polypeptide(L)'
;MEETQAFENRVLERLNAGKTVRSFLIATVELLTEAVNILVLQVFRKDDYAVKYAVEPLLEGSGPLGDLSVRLKLIYGLGVISRAEYEDAELLMALREELNHDGNEYSFTDDEIIGPFGELHCVAALPPTPQFDDSDAELLAMQKLRYQQMVRSTMVLSLTELISRISLKKAFQKSTL
;
A
#
# COMPACT_ATOMS: atom_id res chain seq x y z
N MET A 1 7.52 15.64 14.39
CA MET A 1 6.74 16.25 13.29
C MET A 1 7.54 16.21 11.99
N GLU A 2 8.79 16.70 11.98
CA GLU A 2 9.63 16.68 10.76
C GLU A 2 9.89 15.28 10.19
N GLU A 3 10.26 14.28 11.01
CA GLU A 3 10.53 12.91 10.53
C GLU A 3 9.28 12.21 9.95
N THR A 4 8.12 12.43 10.58
CA THR A 4 6.83 11.90 10.12
C THR A 4 6.47 12.45 8.74
N GLN A 5 6.63 13.76 8.56
CA GLN A 5 6.32 14.44 7.31
C GLN A 5 7.33 14.08 6.21
N ALA A 6 8.60 13.86 6.58
CA ALA A 6 9.62 13.37 5.66
C ALA A 6 9.29 11.96 5.14
N PHE A 7 8.77 11.07 5.99
CA PHE A 7 8.34 9.73 5.56
C PHE A 7 7.15 9.81 4.58
N GLU A 8 6.11 10.59 4.92
CA GLU A 8 4.95 10.79 4.05
C GLU A 8 5.35 11.36 2.68
N ASN A 9 6.23 12.36 2.64
CA ASN A 9 6.76 12.90 1.39
C ASN A 9 7.52 11.84 0.58
N ARG A 10 8.36 11.02 1.24
CA ARG A 10 9.07 9.91 0.57
C ARG A 10 8.11 8.89 -0.03
N VAL A 11 7.01 8.57 0.69
CA VAL A 11 5.96 7.66 0.20
C VAL A 11 5.31 8.27 -1.05
N LEU A 12 4.89 9.54 -0.98
CA LEU A 12 4.26 10.24 -2.09
C LEU A 12 5.17 10.33 -3.32
N GLU A 13 6.45 10.63 -3.15
CA GLU A 13 7.44 10.70 -4.23
C GLU A 13 7.61 9.33 -4.92
N ARG A 14 7.76 8.25 -4.13
CA ARG A 14 7.90 6.90 -4.68
C ARG A 14 6.66 6.44 -5.43
N LEU A 15 5.46 6.68 -4.89
CA LEU A 15 4.21 6.34 -5.56
C LEU A 15 4.02 7.13 -6.86
N ASN A 16 4.39 8.42 -6.87
CA ASN A 16 4.33 9.24 -8.07
C ASN A 16 5.36 8.86 -9.15
N ALA A 17 6.46 8.19 -8.80
CA ALA A 17 7.46 7.77 -9.77
C ALA A 17 6.98 6.62 -10.68
N GLY A 18 6.10 5.73 -10.19
CA GLY A 18 5.58 4.60 -10.97
C GLY A 18 4.66 5.06 -12.09
N LYS A 19 4.99 4.82 -13.37
CA LYS A 19 4.23 5.35 -14.52
C LYS A 19 3.08 4.44 -14.97
N THR A 20 3.18 3.15 -14.68
CA THR A 20 2.21 2.10 -15.03
C THR A 20 1.52 1.57 -13.78
N VAL A 21 0.39 0.91 -13.94
CA VAL A 21 -0.32 0.26 -12.81
C VAL A 21 0.59 -0.75 -12.10
N ARG A 22 1.35 -1.54 -12.87
CA ARG A 22 2.29 -2.53 -12.33
C ARG A 22 3.39 -1.90 -11.47
N SER A 23 4.08 -0.89 -12.02
CA SER A 23 5.14 -0.20 -11.26
C SER A 23 4.60 0.53 -10.04
N PHE A 24 3.39 1.06 -10.12
CA PHE A 24 2.69 1.67 -8.99
C PHE A 24 2.38 0.66 -7.87
N LEU A 25 1.86 -0.52 -8.20
CA LEU A 25 1.54 -1.56 -7.21
C LEU A 25 2.80 -2.20 -6.61
N ILE A 26 3.86 -2.37 -7.40
CA ILE A 26 5.17 -2.79 -6.87
C ILE A 26 5.65 -1.81 -5.81
N ALA A 27 5.68 -0.50 -6.13
CA ALA A 27 6.10 0.53 -5.18
C ALA A 27 5.19 0.57 -3.94
N THR A 28 3.89 0.39 -4.12
CA THR A 28 2.91 0.35 -3.01
C THR A 28 3.21 -0.79 -2.05
N VAL A 29 3.40 -2.02 -2.56
CA VAL A 29 3.68 -3.19 -1.72
C VAL A 29 5.06 -3.10 -1.07
N GLU A 30 6.06 -2.56 -1.75
CA GLU A 30 7.37 -2.27 -1.14
C GLU A 30 7.25 -1.31 0.05
N LEU A 31 6.51 -0.21 -0.11
CA LEU A 31 6.30 0.77 0.96
C LEU A 31 5.44 0.21 2.10
N LEU A 32 4.42 -0.61 1.81
CA LEU A 32 3.68 -1.35 2.82
C LEU A 32 4.60 -2.31 3.59
N THR A 33 5.51 -3.00 2.90
CA THR A 33 6.51 -3.87 3.53
C THR A 33 7.38 -3.09 4.51
N GLU A 34 7.87 -1.92 4.12
CA GLU A 34 8.64 -1.04 4.99
C GLU A 34 7.82 -0.62 6.23
N ALA A 35 6.57 -0.17 6.02
CA ALA A 35 5.69 0.26 7.11
C ALA A 35 5.36 -0.87 8.10
N VAL A 36 5.04 -2.06 7.59
CA VAL A 36 4.78 -3.25 8.41
C VAL A 36 6.04 -3.68 9.15
N ASN A 37 7.20 -3.65 8.51
CA ASN A 37 8.47 -3.99 9.15
C ASN A 37 8.78 -3.07 10.34
N ILE A 38 8.50 -1.77 10.23
CA ILE A 38 8.61 -0.83 11.34
C ILE A 38 7.75 -1.29 12.53
N LEU A 39 6.50 -1.69 12.29
CA LEU A 39 5.59 -2.16 13.35
C LEU A 39 6.07 -3.48 13.97
N VAL A 40 6.50 -4.43 13.14
CA VAL A 40 7.01 -5.72 13.60
C VAL A 40 8.24 -5.55 14.49
N LEU A 41 9.19 -4.69 14.10
CA LEU A 41 10.36 -4.39 14.93
C LEU A 41 10.00 -3.70 16.25
N GLN A 42 8.92 -2.92 16.29
CA GLN A 42 8.39 -2.37 17.55
C GLN A 42 7.83 -3.47 18.46
N VAL A 43 7.21 -4.53 17.90
CA VAL A 43 6.65 -5.65 18.68
C VAL A 43 7.75 -6.41 19.41
N PHE A 44 8.89 -6.65 18.74
CA PHE A 44 9.95 -7.51 19.24
C PHE A 44 11.00 -6.80 20.12
N ARG A 45 10.76 -5.55 20.56
CA ARG A 45 11.69 -4.80 21.42
C ARG A 45 11.94 -5.46 22.77
N LYS A 46 12.96 -6.32 22.83
CA LYS A 46 13.64 -6.75 24.06
C LYS A 46 15.11 -6.88 23.71
N ASP A 47 15.97 -6.17 24.45
CA ASP A 47 17.44 -6.26 24.55
C ASP A 47 18.23 -6.63 23.27
N ASP A 48 19.28 -5.89 22.92
CA ASP A 48 20.07 -6.09 21.68
C ASP A 48 20.53 -7.54 21.48
N TYR A 49 20.76 -8.28 22.57
CA TYR A 49 21.07 -9.71 22.52
C TYR A 49 19.88 -10.57 22.05
N ALA A 50 18.67 -10.35 22.57
CA ALA A 50 17.51 -11.12 22.16
C ALA A 50 17.08 -10.78 20.72
N VAL A 51 17.27 -9.52 20.30
CA VAL A 51 17.06 -9.12 18.89
C VAL A 51 17.94 -9.96 17.97
N LYS A 52 19.25 -9.97 18.23
CA LYS A 52 20.22 -10.66 17.38
C LYS A 52 20.00 -12.18 17.29
N TYR A 53 19.70 -12.82 18.42
CA TYR A 53 19.68 -14.29 18.48
C TYR A 53 18.29 -14.93 18.37
N ALA A 54 17.22 -14.17 18.64
CA ALA A 54 15.85 -14.70 18.58
C ALA A 54 14.97 -13.97 17.57
N VAL A 55 15.16 -12.67 17.32
CA VAL A 55 14.27 -11.88 16.44
C VAL A 55 14.74 -11.89 15.00
N GLU A 56 16.01 -11.58 14.74
CA GLU A 56 16.58 -11.59 13.38
C GLU A 56 16.33 -12.93 12.66
N PRO A 57 16.55 -14.11 13.27
CA PRO A 57 16.27 -15.39 12.60
C PRO A 57 14.78 -15.63 12.31
N LEU A 58 13.87 -14.97 13.03
CA LEU A 58 12.43 -15.07 12.73
C LEU A 58 12.06 -14.25 11.51
N LEU A 59 12.70 -13.09 11.34
CA LEU A 59 12.36 -12.08 10.33
C LEU A 59 13.12 -12.28 9.01
N GLU A 60 14.30 -12.88 9.02
CA GLU A 60 15.17 -12.98 7.84
C GLU A 60 15.06 -14.32 7.10
N GLY A 61 15.29 -14.30 5.79
CA GLY A 61 15.41 -15.48 4.94
C GLY A 61 14.17 -16.39 5.00
N SER A 62 14.38 -17.66 5.36
CA SER A 62 13.31 -18.66 5.56
C SER A 62 12.75 -18.67 6.98
N GLY A 63 12.95 -17.61 7.75
CA GLY A 63 12.33 -17.43 9.06
C GLY A 63 10.79 -17.41 8.96
N PRO A 64 10.07 -17.86 9.99
CA PRO A 64 8.61 -17.97 9.97
C PRO A 64 7.89 -16.63 9.78
N LEU A 65 8.57 -15.51 10.05
CA LEU A 65 8.05 -14.15 9.83
C LEU A 65 8.80 -13.45 8.68
N GLY A 66 9.42 -14.18 7.76
CA GLY A 66 10.06 -13.61 6.57
C GLY A 66 9.06 -13.02 5.58
N ASP A 67 7.90 -13.66 5.45
CA ASP A 67 6.87 -13.29 4.48
C ASP A 67 6.00 -12.10 4.95
N LEU A 68 5.69 -11.19 4.02
CA LEU A 68 4.88 -10.00 4.31
C LEU A 68 3.45 -10.36 4.76
N SER A 69 2.80 -11.34 4.13
CA SER A 69 1.43 -11.73 4.51
C SER A 69 1.42 -12.31 5.92
N VAL A 70 2.45 -13.08 6.29
CA VAL A 70 2.58 -13.58 7.67
C VAL A 70 2.79 -12.43 8.66
N ARG A 71 3.65 -11.45 8.34
CA ARG A 71 3.85 -10.26 9.18
C ARG A 71 2.57 -9.44 9.34
N LEU A 72 1.82 -9.28 8.26
CA LEU A 72 0.54 -8.56 8.24
C LEU A 72 -0.48 -9.25 9.16
N LYS A 73 -0.62 -10.58 9.05
CA LYS A 73 -1.46 -11.40 9.94
C LYS A 73 -1.05 -11.28 11.40
N LEU A 74 0.26 -11.23 11.69
CA LEU A 74 0.77 -11.05 13.04
C LEU A 74 0.35 -9.69 13.62
N ILE A 75 0.62 -8.58 12.92
CA ILE A 75 0.29 -7.24 13.45
C ILE A 75 -1.22 -7.01 13.55
N TYR A 76 -2.02 -7.63 12.68
CA TYR A 76 -3.47 -7.65 12.78
C TYR A 76 -3.94 -8.47 13.98
N GLY A 77 -3.42 -9.69 14.15
CA GLY A 77 -3.76 -10.56 15.29
C GLY A 77 -3.38 -9.98 16.65
N LEU A 78 -2.35 -9.12 16.70
CA LEU A 78 -1.97 -8.34 17.88
C LEU A 78 -2.81 -7.07 18.09
N GLY A 79 -3.74 -6.75 17.18
CA GLY A 79 -4.63 -5.59 17.27
C GLY A 79 -3.94 -4.25 16.96
N VAL A 80 -2.77 -4.25 16.32
CA VAL A 80 -2.04 -3.03 15.98
C VAL A 80 -2.70 -2.30 14.81
N ILE A 81 -3.13 -3.06 13.80
CA ILE A 81 -3.87 -2.55 12.63
C ILE A 81 -5.33 -2.99 12.69
N SER A 82 -6.19 -2.18 12.09
CA SER A 82 -7.63 -2.46 11.96
C SER A 82 -7.90 -3.49 10.86
N ARG A 83 -9.13 -4.02 10.86
CA ARG A 83 -9.61 -4.92 9.81
C ARG A 83 -9.54 -4.29 8.41
N ALA A 84 -9.98 -3.02 8.27
CA ALA A 84 -9.95 -2.31 7.00
C ALA A 84 -8.52 -2.15 6.46
N GLU A 85 -7.56 -1.78 7.33
CA GLU A 85 -6.15 -1.67 6.95
C GLU A 85 -5.54 -3.02 6.55
N TYR A 86 -5.96 -4.11 7.22
CA TYR A 86 -5.54 -5.46 6.88
C TYR A 86 -6.11 -5.93 5.53
N GLU A 87 -7.42 -5.74 5.30
CA GLU A 87 -8.10 -6.11 4.06
C GLU A 87 -7.55 -5.32 2.86
N ASP A 88 -7.31 -4.01 3.02
CA ASP A 88 -6.71 -3.18 1.97
C ASP A 88 -5.29 -3.67 1.60
N ALA A 89 -4.47 -4.00 2.60
CA ALA A 89 -3.12 -4.50 2.35
C ALA A 89 -3.12 -5.87 1.64
N GLU A 90 -3.98 -6.80 2.05
CA GLU A 90 -4.11 -8.11 1.36
C GLU A 90 -4.61 -7.93 -0.09
N LEU A 91 -5.57 -7.03 -0.33
CA LEU A 91 -6.06 -6.75 -1.68
C LEU A 91 -4.96 -6.17 -2.58
N LEU A 92 -4.15 -5.24 -2.08
CA LEU A 92 -3.02 -4.66 -2.82
C LEU A 92 -1.94 -5.71 -3.12
N MET A 93 -1.67 -6.61 -2.17
CA MET A 93 -0.73 -7.72 -2.36
C MET A 93 -1.25 -8.71 -3.41
N ALA A 94 -2.53 -9.09 -3.34
CA ALA A 94 -3.15 -9.98 -4.30
C ALA A 94 -3.15 -9.38 -5.72
N LEU A 95 -3.51 -8.11 -5.85
CA LEU A 95 -3.53 -7.41 -7.13
C LEU A 95 -2.12 -7.29 -7.74
N ARG A 96 -1.10 -6.98 -6.93
CA ARG A 96 0.31 -7.01 -7.39
C ARG A 96 0.69 -8.40 -7.87
N GLU A 97 0.34 -9.44 -7.13
CA GLU A 97 0.76 -10.81 -7.43
C GLU A 97 0.12 -11.32 -8.72
N GLU A 98 -1.16 -11.02 -8.93
CA GLU A 98 -1.86 -11.33 -10.18
C GLU A 98 -1.18 -10.63 -11.38
N LEU A 99 -0.91 -9.33 -11.26
CA LEU A 99 -0.24 -8.57 -12.33
C LEU A 99 1.22 -8.95 -12.59
N ASN A 100 1.87 -9.63 -11.65
CA ASN A 100 3.21 -10.19 -11.88
C ASN A 100 3.17 -11.42 -12.81
N HIS A 101 2.06 -12.17 -12.77
CA HIS A 101 1.85 -13.36 -13.60
C HIS A 101 1.13 -13.04 -14.91
N ASP A 102 0.49 -11.87 -15.00
CA ASP A 102 -0.13 -11.38 -16.21
C ASP A 102 0.88 -10.64 -17.12
N GLY A 103 0.84 -10.94 -18.42
CA GLY A 103 1.63 -10.27 -19.45
C GLY A 103 1.01 -8.97 -19.98
N ASN A 104 -0.27 -8.71 -19.66
CA ASN A 104 -1.01 -7.57 -20.17
C ASN A 104 -0.57 -6.24 -19.52
N GLU A 105 -0.68 -5.16 -20.30
CA GLU A 105 -0.49 -3.80 -19.82
C GLU A 105 -1.85 -3.15 -19.56
N TYR A 106 -2.09 -2.80 -18.30
CA TYR A 106 -3.32 -2.15 -17.87
C TYR A 106 -3.13 -0.66 -17.60
N SER A 107 -4.18 0.10 -17.88
CA SER A 107 -4.38 1.49 -17.46
C SER A 107 -5.14 1.56 -16.15
N PHE A 108 -5.03 2.69 -15.43
CA PHE A 108 -5.73 2.90 -14.15
C PHE A 108 -7.26 2.93 -14.29
N THR A 109 -7.76 3.05 -15.52
CA THR A 109 -9.19 3.15 -15.83
C THR A 109 -9.77 1.85 -16.38
N ASP A 110 -8.95 0.81 -16.55
CA ASP A 110 -9.43 -0.49 -17.01
C ASP A 110 -10.24 -1.15 -15.89
N ASP A 111 -11.31 -1.87 -16.25
CA ASP A 111 -12.27 -2.42 -15.30
C ASP A 111 -11.61 -3.41 -14.31
N GLU A 112 -10.61 -4.16 -14.80
CA GLU A 112 -9.79 -5.10 -14.04
C GLU A 112 -8.96 -4.40 -12.94
N ILE A 113 -8.71 -3.10 -13.07
CA ILE A 113 -7.93 -2.30 -12.12
C ILE A 113 -8.85 -1.43 -11.26
N ILE A 114 -9.79 -0.71 -11.88
CA ILE A 114 -10.64 0.24 -11.18
C ILE A 114 -11.65 -0.46 -10.26
N GLY A 115 -12.11 -1.66 -10.63
CA GLY A 115 -13.00 -2.48 -9.80
C GLY A 115 -12.37 -2.78 -8.44
N PRO A 116 -11.22 -3.47 -8.39
CA PRO A 116 -10.49 -3.71 -7.14
C PRO A 116 -10.11 -2.43 -6.38
N PHE A 117 -9.75 -1.35 -7.08
CA PHE A 117 -9.49 -0.06 -6.40
C PHE A 117 -10.72 0.51 -5.71
N GLY A 118 -11.92 0.26 -6.23
CA GLY A 118 -13.17 0.68 -5.61
C GLY A 118 -13.55 -0.13 -4.35
N GLU A 119 -12.94 -1.29 -4.14
CA GLU A 119 -13.14 -2.13 -2.95
C GLU A 119 -12.24 -1.73 -1.77
N LEU A 120 -11.22 -0.90 -2.01
CA LEU A 120 -10.32 -0.43 -0.97
C LEU A 120 -11.02 0.55 -0.02
N HIS A 121 -10.95 0.27 1.27
CA HIS A 121 -11.55 1.10 2.32
C HIS A 121 -10.86 2.47 2.44
N CYS A 122 -9.56 2.54 2.15
CA CYS A 122 -8.80 3.79 2.12
C CYS A 122 -9.22 4.73 0.98
N VAL A 123 -9.89 4.22 -0.05
CA VAL A 123 -10.39 5.04 -1.16
C VAL A 123 -11.78 5.54 -0.81
N ALA A 124 -11.86 6.77 -0.27
CA ALA A 124 -13.13 7.35 0.15
C ALA A 124 -14.14 7.51 -1.00
N ALA A 125 -13.65 7.93 -2.18
CA ALA A 125 -14.44 8.03 -3.40
C ALA A 125 -13.53 8.00 -4.62
N LEU A 126 -13.85 7.12 -5.57
CA LEU A 126 -13.26 7.17 -6.91
C LEU A 126 -13.84 8.36 -7.70
N PRO A 127 -13.06 8.97 -8.61
CA PRO A 127 -13.57 10.00 -9.48
C PRO A 127 -14.70 9.42 -10.36
N PRO A 128 -15.80 10.15 -10.58
CA PRO A 128 -16.89 9.66 -11.41
C PRO A 128 -16.43 9.50 -12.85
N THR A 129 -16.81 8.38 -13.49
CA THR A 129 -16.54 8.16 -14.91
C THR A 129 -17.22 9.27 -15.73
N PRO A 130 -16.49 10.04 -16.55
CA PRO A 130 -17.08 11.07 -17.39
C PRO A 130 -17.91 10.45 -18.51
N GLN A 131 -18.84 11.23 -19.05
CA GLN A 131 -19.44 10.91 -20.33
C GLN A 131 -18.41 11.21 -21.42
N PHE A 132 -18.01 10.18 -22.14
CA PHE A 132 -17.06 10.31 -23.23
C PHE A 132 -17.77 10.81 -24.49
N ASP A 133 -17.13 11.76 -25.17
CA ASP A 133 -17.58 12.24 -26.47
C ASP A 133 -16.77 11.55 -27.57
N ASP A 134 -17.42 10.63 -28.27
CA ASP A 134 -16.79 9.82 -29.32
C ASP A 134 -16.82 10.51 -30.70
N SER A 135 -17.36 11.73 -30.79
CA SER A 135 -17.45 12.47 -32.06
C SER A 135 -16.12 13.03 -32.53
N ASP A 136 -15.19 13.27 -31.60
CA ASP A 136 -13.84 13.80 -31.85
C ASP A 136 -12.80 12.93 -31.14
N ALA A 137 -11.90 12.33 -31.93
CA ALA A 137 -10.88 11.42 -31.42
C ALA A 137 -9.83 12.12 -30.53
N GLU A 138 -9.49 13.38 -30.80
CA GLU A 138 -8.54 14.15 -29.98
C GLU A 138 -9.19 14.52 -28.65
N LEU A 139 -10.47 14.93 -28.67
CA LEU A 139 -11.23 15.20 -27.46
C LEU A 139 -11.37 13.94 -26.59
N LEU A 140 -11.72 12.81 -27.20
CA LEU A 140 -11.83 11.52 -26.52
C LEU A 140 -10.50 11.12 -25.84
N ALA A 141 -9.38 11.27 -26.55
CA ALA A 141 -8.06 10.96 -26.00
C ALA A 141 -7.72 11.85 -24.79
N MET A 142 -8.03 13.15 -24.87
CA MET A 142 -7.83 14.08 -23.74
C MET A 142 -8.72 13.75 -22.54
N GLN A 143 -9.98 13.36 -22.77
CA GLN A 143 -10.90 12.95 -21.71
C GLN A 143 -10.40 11.69 -20.99
N LYS A 144 -9.97 10.67 -21.74
CA LYS A 144 -9.40 9.44 -21.18
C LYS A 144 -8.13 9.72 -20.38
N LEU A 145 -7.22 10.53 -20.90
CA LEU A 145 -5.99 10.90 -20.20
C LEU A 145 -6.28 11.64 -18.88
N ARG A 146 -7.22 12.59 -18.89
CA ARG A 146 -7.63 13.33 -17.69
C ARG A 146 -8.24 12.40 -16.65
N TYR A 147 -9.13 11.50 -17.07
CA TYR A 147 -9.77 10.55 -16.18
C TYR A 147 -8.73 9.62 -15.53
N GLN A 148 -7.81 9.08 -16.33
CA GLN A 148 -6.70 8.26 -15.82
C GLN A 148 -5.82 9.00 -14.81
N GLN A 149 -5.51 10.28 -15.06
CA GLN A 149 -4.76 11.11 -14.12
C GLN A 149 -5.52 11.32 -12.80
N MET A 150 -6.83 11.57 -12.86
CA MET A 150 -7.65 11.71 -11.65
C MET A 150 -7.67 10.43 -10.82
N VAL A 151 -7.90 9.27 -11.45
CA VAL A 151 -7.89 7.98 -10.75
C VAL A 151 -6.53 7.74 -10.10
N ARG A 152 -5.45 7.93 -10.86
CA ARG A 152 -4.08 7.80 -10.36
C ARG A 152 -3.82 8.71 -9.15
N SER A 153 -4.20 9.99 -9.22
CA SER A 153 -4.00 10.93 -8.11
C SER A 153 -4.79 10.52 -6.87
N THR A 154 -6.04 10.07 -7.03
CA THR A 154 -6.83 9.51 -5.92
C THR A 154 -6.12 8.33 -5.26
N MET A 155 -5.58 7.41 -6.07
CA MET A 155 -4.86 6.24 -5.57
C MET A 155 -3.56 6.61 -4.85
N VAL A 156 -2.77 7.54 -5.40
CA VAL A 156 -1.55 8.04 -4.76
C VAL A 156 -1.88 8.61 -3.38
N LEU A 157 -2.88 9.49 -3.27
CA LEU A 157 -3.25 10.11 -2.00
C LEU A 157 -3.76 9.09 -0.98
N SER A 158 -4.68 8.21 -1.40
CA SER A 158 -5.29 7.21 -0.51
C SER A 158 -4.24 6.24 0.05
N LEU A 159 -3.31 5.79 -0.80
CA LEU A 159 -2.25 4.87 -0.40
C LEU A 159 -1.14 5.55 0.38
N THR A 160 -0.80 6.81 0.07
CA THR A 160 0.10 7.61 0.90
C THR A 160 -0.44 7.73 2.33
N GLU A 161 -1.74 8.02 2.47
CA GLU A 161 -2.39 8.11 3.78
C GLU A 161 -2.38 6.76 4.51
N LEU A 162 -2.78 5.67 3.84
CA LEU A 162 -2.78 4.32 4.41
C LEU A 162 -1.39 3.92 4.92
N ILE A 163 -0.36 4.05 4.09
CA ILE A 163 1.01 3.64 4.41
C ILE A 163 1.57 4.50 5.55
N SER A 164 1.34 5.81 5.51
CA SER A 164 1.80 6.73 6.56
C SER A 164 1.09 6.44 7.88
N ARG A 165 -0.21 6.15 7.85
CA ARG A 165 -0.97 5.78 9.05
C ARG A 165 -0.45 4.48 9.66
N ILE A 166 -0.16 3.47 8.84
CA ILE A 166 0.42 2.20 9.30
C ILE A 166 1.80 2.43 9.93
N SER A 167 2.69 3.18 9.27
CA SER A 167 4.07 3.37 9.75
C SER A 167 4.15 4.15 11.07
N LEU A 168 3.17 5.04 11.34
CA LEU A 168 3.12 5.87 12.54
C LEU A 168 2.45 5.21 13.74
N LYS A 169 1.79 4.06 13.55
CA LYS A 169 1.19 3.32 14.67
C LYS A 169 2.27 2.85 15.65
N LYS A 170 1.85 2.75 16.91
CA LYS A 170 2.66 2.18 17.98
C LYS A 170 2.13 0.79 18.30
N ALA A 171 2.98 -0.22 18.14
CA ALA A 171 2.58 -1.61 18.40
C ALA A 171 2.14 -1.84 19.85
N PHE A 172 2.73 -1.11 20.79
CA PHE A 172 2.32 -1.09 22.19
C PHE A 172 2.27 0.35 22.70
N GLN A 173 1.09 0.82 23.11
CA GLN A 173 1.02 1.95 24.04
C GLN A 173 1.52 1.45 25.39
N LYS A 174 2.42 2.19 26.06
CA LYS A 174 2.77 1.88 27.45
C LYS A 174 1.46 1.81 28.22
N SER A 175 1.11 0.61 28.68
CA SER A 175 0.05 0.43 29.67
C SER A 175 0.42 1.34 30.84
N THR A 176 -0.31 2.43 31.00
CA THR A 176 -0.19 3.27 32.18
C THR A 176 -0.99 2.55 33.26
N LEU A 177 -0.39 1.51 33.82
CA LEU A 177 -0.80 0.86 35.06
C LEU A 177 0.29 1.09 36.09
#